data_AF-A0A2W5TAV6-F1
#
_entry.id   AF-A0A2W5TAV6-F1
#
_cell.length_a   1.000
_cell.length_b   1.000
_cell.length_c   1.000
_cell.angle_alpha   90.00
_cell.angle_beta   90.00
_cell.angle_gamma   90.00
#
_symmetry.space_group_name_H-M   'P 1'
#
loop_
_entity.id
_entity.type
_entity.pdbx_description
1 polymer ?
#
loop_
_entity_poly.entity_id
_entity_poly.type
_entity_poly.pdbx_seq_one_letter_code
_entity_poly.pdbx_strand_id
1 'polypeptide(L)'
;MGFQLVIAEGKEAGREFEFDQASVLIGRTAECDVILYEAGVSRKHARIVIEEASFFIEDLGSSNGTKVNGSTISGKQSLKDGDAISMGPVVFNFKPVELSPEDADTDAVPLEDGGAHTRIVSVSEMKKSRNKGVAMLPKDASREQVAEMGRRSTQMMPVLKGPRPSVGSGSLRKSTSSGSKPAAARLANRDSDLPAGVEVGGGGRPRLVRASGENAVLSAADRARYKREGPLGGLKLWWAEAGQGKRIAASVVAGIIGLGALGGGIYAVMPGETKARAKEPEVLGSNPVEASFGVGEGVMYERSDSKTFDFEVKSPVQVMAIVHYMSRDIASNDEVNVTVNGVDVGWLQADTLDSNEVGREKIIPANLVKRGELNTITFDNVKNPPENDPWRIWNLWIEVAVLPERDEEGLKALAEENFKRGVVEWEQRDIGASNRWDAYRNFREAWLALEAVPESERPATYRLAQDRMNEAKRALDEKCKELLRKARSAYNFGKFDEARYELDHVNDFFPSRAHPCQYRAEVERQDMDL
;
A
#
# COMPACT_ATOMS: atom_id res chain seq x y z
N MET A 1 -4.17 -19.91 -31.18
CA MET A 1 -5.63 -19.66 -31.07
C MET A 1 -5.79 -18.36 -30.33
N GLY A 2 -6.47 -17.41 -30.97
CA GLY A 2 -6.84 -16.14 -30.38
C GLY A 2 -8.35 -16.00 -30.36
N PHE A 3 -8.83 -14.83 -30.00
CA PHE A 3 -10.24 -14.50 -30.06
C PHE A 3 -10.43 -13.01 -30.30
N GLN A 4 -11.59 -12.68 -30.84
CA GLN A 4 -12.05 -11.33 -31.09
C GLN A 4 -13.23 -11.00 -30.18
N LEU A 5 -13.24 -9.76 -29.67
CA LEU A 5 -14.38 -9.15 -29.00
C LEU A 5 -14.83 -7.93 -29.79
N VAL A 6 -16.13 -7.84 -30.09
CA VAL A 6 -16.72 -6.68 -30.76
C VAL A 6 -17.80 -6.08 -29.86
N ILE A 7 -17.73 -4.79 -29.56
CA ILE A 7 -18.78 -4.11 -28.79
C ILE A 7 -20.03 -4.00 -29.66
N ALA A 8 -21.07 -4.76 -29.30
CA ALA A 8 -22.37 -4.73 -29.95
C ALA A 8 -23.25 -3.58 -29.45
N GLU A 9 -23.21 -3.30 -28.14
CA GLU A 9 -24.00 -2.25 -27.49
C GLU A 9 -23.16 -1.50 -26.44
N GLY A 10 -23.37 -0.19 -26.29
CA GLY A 10 -22.61 0.71 -25.41
C GLY A 10 -22.15 1.99 -26.11
N LYS A 11 -21.50 2.94 -25.41
CA LYS A 11 -21.02 4.19 -26.05
C LYS A 11 -19.93 3.96 -27.10
N GLU A 12 -19.23 2.84 -27.02
CA GLU A 12 -18.15 2.45 -27.95
C GLU A 12 -18.57 1.34 -28.92
N ALA A 13 -19.87 1.23 -29.25
CA ALA A 13 -20.37 0.23 -30.18
C ALA A 13 -19.62 0.24 -31.54
N GLY A 14 -19.28 -0.94 -32.04
CA GLY A 14 -18.49 -1.14 -33.26
C GLY A 14 -16.98 -1.24 -33.02
N ARG A 15 -16.48 -1.00 -31.80
CA ARG A 15 -15.07 -1.20 -31.47
C ARG A 15 -14.72 -2.69 -31.39
N GLU A 16 -13.62 -3.06 -32.03
CA GLU A 16 -13.14 -4.45 -32.11
C GLU A 16 -11.79 -4.60 -31.39
N PHE A 17 -11.62 -5.75 -30.73
CA PHE A 17 -10.40 -6.12 -30.02
C PHE A 17 -10.02 -7.55 -30.39
N GLU A 18 -8.75 -7.79 -30.64
CA GLU A 18 -8.23 -9.13 -30.98
C GLU A 18 -7.11 -9.49 -30.01
N PHE A 19 -7.15 -10.72 -29.50
CA PHE A 19 -6.25 -11.19 -28.46
C PHE A 19 -5.71 -12.58 -28.77
N ASP A 20 -4.40 -12.76 -28.53
CA ASP A 20 -3.68 -14.02 -28.62
C ASP A 20 -3.14 -14.50 -27.25
N GLN A 21 -3.35 -13.70 -26.20
CA GLN A 21 -2.85 -13.94 -24.85
C GLN A 21 -3.72 -14.92 -24.06
N ALA A 22 -3.09 -15.69 -23.18
CA ALA A 22 -3.74 -16.75 -22.39
C ALA A 22 -4.79 -16.24 -21.39
N SER A 23 -4.74 -14.96 -21.03
CA SER A 23 -5.67 -14.31 -20.11
C SER A 23 -5.85 -12.86 -20.52
N VAL A 24 -7.11 -12.41 -20.63
CA VAL A 24 -7.49 -11.03 -20.95
C VAL A 24 -8.43 -10.52 -19.86
N LEU A 25 -8.04 -9.44 -19.20
CA LEU A 25 -8.78 -8.77 -18.15
C LEU A 25 -9.63 -7.63 -18.73
N ILE A 26 -10.90 -7.56 -18.35
CA ILE A 26 -11.85 -6.56 -18.81
C ILE A 26 -12.40 -5.80 -17.60
N GLY A 27 -12.45 -4.48 -17.68
CA GLY A 27 -12.96 -3.65 -16.59
C GLY A 27 -12.83 -2.16 -16.84
N ARG A 28 -13.13 -1.36 -15.81
CA ARG A 28 -13.16 0.10 -15.89
C ARG A 28 -11.82 0.79 -15.60
N THR A 29 -10.84 0.08 -15.03
CA THR A 29 -9.52 0.67 -14.71
C THR A 29 -8.48 0.38 -15.78
N ALA A 30 -7.45 1.21 -15.81
CA ALA A 30 -6.31 1.07 -16.73
C ALA A 30 -5.44 -0.19 -16.49
N GLU A 31 -5.73 -0.99 -15.47
CA GLU A 31 -5.09 -2.31 -15.25
C GLU A 31 -5.64 -3.39 -16.17
N CYS A 32 -6.78 -3.14 -16.81
CA CYS A 32 -7.44 -4.11 -17.69
C CYS A 32 -6.89 -4.02 -19.12
N ASP A 33 -6.82 -5.16 -19.79
CA ASP A 33 -6.48 -5.25 -21.21
C ASP A 33 -7.55 -4.58 -22.09
N VAL A 34 -8.82 -4.68 -21.66
CA VAL A 34 -9.95 -3.94 -22.23
C VAL A 34 -10.50 -2.98 -21.19
N ILE A 35 -10.35 -1.68 -21.45
CA ILE A 35 -10.78 -0.60 -20.56
C ILE A 35 -12.13 -0.05 -21.02
N LEU A 36 -13.14 -0.07 -20.16
CA LEU A 36 -14.50 0.42 -20.43
C LEU A 36 -14.89 1.51 -19.43
N TYR A 37 -14.97 2.75 -19.90
CA TYR A 37 -15.34 3.92 -19.09
C TYR A 37 -16.86 4.05 -18.89
N GLU A 38 -17.52 2.97 -18.48
CA GLU A 38 -18.97 2.93 -18.32
C GLU A 38 -19.42 2.74 -16.88
N ALA A 39 -20.41 3.54 -16.47
CA ALA A 39 -21.09 3.34 -15.20
C ALA A 39 -21.77 1.97 -15.21
N GLY A 40 -21.47 1.15 -14.21
CA GLY A 40 -21.95 -0.23 -14.12
C GLY A 40 -20.96 -1.31 -14.57
N VAL A 41 -19.77 -0.92 -15.03
CA VAL A 41 -18.62 -1.83 -15.18
C VAL A 41 -17.67 -1.67 -13.99
N SER A 42 -17.49 -2.72 -13.20
CA SER A 42 -16.50 -2.78 -12.11
C SER A 42 -15.06 -2.63 -12.59
N ARG A 43 -14.17 -2.23 -11.67
CA ARG A 43 -12.76 -1.93 -11.93
C ARG A 43 -12.01 -3.08 -12.59
N LYS A 44 -12.16 -4.29 -12.04
CA LYS A 44 -11.83 -5.58 -12.66
C LYS A 44 -13.13 -6.35 -12.73
N HIS A 45 -13.74 -6.43 -13.90
CA HIS A 45 -15.11 -6.93 -14.02
C HIS A 45 -15.11 -8.42 -14.30
N ALA A 46 -14.44 -8.81 -15.39
CA ALA A 46 -14.39 -10.18 -15.84
C ALA A 46 -13.04 -10.47 -16.48
N ARG A 47 -12.70 -11.74 -16.57
CA ARG A 47 -11.50 -12.21 -17.26
C ARG A 47 -11.87 -13.33 -18.21
N ILE A 48 -11.33 -13.27 -19.42
CA ILE A 48 -11.38 -14.37 -20.38
C ILE A 48 -10.05 -15.12 -20.33
N VAL A 49 -10.10 -16.44 -20.21
CA VAL A 49 -8.93 -17.33 -20.11
C VAL A 49 -8.99 -18.38 -21.21
N ILE A 50 -7.84 -18.66 -21.82
CA ILE A 50 -7.65 -19.73 -22.80
C ILE A 50 -7.05 -20.93 -22.06
N GLU A 51 -7.79 -22.04 -22.00
CA GLU A 51 -7.34 -23.29 -21.38
C GLU A 51 -7.66 -24.48 -22.28
N GLU A 52 -6.66 -25.35 -22.51
CA GLU A 52 -6.84 -26.60 -23.27
C GLU A 52 -7.61 -26.42 -24.60
N ALA A 53 -7.27 -25.36 -25.34
CA ALA A 53 -7.92 -24.98 -26.61
C ALA A 53 -9.39 -24.52 -26.51
N SER A 54 -9.88 -24.23 -25.30
CA SER A 54 -11.22 -23.69 -25.04
C SER A 54 -11.14 -22.30 -24.38
N PHE A 55 -12.17 -21.50 -24.61
CA PHE A 55 -12.29 -20.16 -24.03
C PHE A 55 -13.27 -20.19 -22.87
N PHE A 56 -12.91 -19.51 -21.78
CA PHE A 56 -13.73 -19.38 -20.60
C PHE A 56 -13.79 -17.93 -20.16
N ILE A 57 -14.94 -17.51 -19.64
CA ILE A 57 -15.10 -16.24 -18.94
C ILE A 57 -15.37 -16.49 -17.46
N GLU A 58 -14.79 -15.64 -16.63
CA GLU A 58 -14.96 -15.64 -15.18
C GLU A 58 -15.28 -14.23 -14.71
N ASP A 59 -16.35 -14.09 -13.94
CA ASP A 59 -16.68 -12.85 -13.23
C ASP A 59 -15.78 -12.70 -12.00
N LEU A 60 -15.21 -11.52 -11.79
CA LEU A 60 -14.23 -11.26 -10.71
C LEU A 60 -14.87 -10.59 -9.48
N GLY A 61 -16.15 -10.90 -9.21
CA GLY A 61 -16.91 -10.25 -8.14
C GLY A 61 -17.42 -8.89 -8.55
N SER A 62 -17.88 -8.76 -9.80
CA SER A 62 -18.39 -7.50 -10.31
C SER A 62 -19.73 -7.12 -9.68
N SER A 63 -19.96 -5.82 -9.53
CA SER A 63 -21.13 -5.27 -8.81
C SER A 63 -22.45 -5.59 -9.51
N ASN A 64 -22.45 -5.66 -10.85
CA ASN A 64 -23.63 -5.95 -11.67
C ASN A 64 -23.67 -7.38 -12.23
N GLY A 65 -22.61 -8.15 -12.02
CA GLY A 65 -22.42 -9.47 -12.59
C GLY A 65 -22.16 -9.45 -14.09
N THR A 66 -21.53 -10.53 -14.56
CA THR A 66 -21.35 -10.83 -15.98
C THR A 66 -22.48 -11.76 -16.47
N LYS A 67 -23.03 -11.49 -17.65
CA LYS A 67 -24.02 -12.35 -18.30
C LYS A 67 -23.49 -12.89 -19.62
N VAL A 68 -23.79 -14.14 -19.93
CA VAL A 68 -23.55 -14.74 -21.25
C VAL A 68 -24.90 -15.15 -21.83
N ASN A 69 -25.22 -14.63 -23.01
CA ASN A 69 -26.50 -14.81 -23.70
C ASN A 69 -27.71 -14.49 -22.78
N GLY A 70 -27.60 -13.39 -22.04
CA GLY A 70 -28.64 -12.91 -21.11
C GLY A 70 -28.71 -13.65 -19.77
N SER A 71 -27.95 -14.72 -19.57
CA SER A 71 -27.92 -15.49 -18.31
C SER A 71 -26.71 -15.11 -17.46
N THR A 72 -26.93 -14.76 -16.19
CA THR A 72 -25.86 -14.44 -15.24
C THR A 72 -24.99 -15.66 -14.97
N ILE A 73 -23.67 -15.50 -15.02
CA ILE A 73 -22.72 -16.56 -14.70
C ILE A 73 -22.41 -16.53 -13.20
N SER A 74 -22.30 -17.70 -12.57
CA SER A 74 -21.99 -17.85 -11.13
C SER A 74 -20.59 -18.42 -10.88
N GLY A 75 -19.72 -18.36 -11.90
CA GLY A 75 -18.37 -18.91 -11.89
C GLY A 75 -17.83 -18.96 -13.31
N LYS A 76 -16.83 -19.82 -13.52
CA LYS A 76 -16.20 -19.99 -14.83
C LYS A 76 -17.15 -20.64 -15.85
N GLN A 77 -17.42 -19.94 -16.94
CA GLN A 77 -18.34 -20.33 -18.00
C GLN A 77 -17.59 -20.48 -19.33
N SER A 78 -17.86 -21.55 -20.09
CA SER A 78 -17.29 -21.73 -21.43
C SER A 78 -17.94 -20.80 -22.45
N LEU A 79 -17.13 -20.17 -23.29
CA LEU A 79 -17.56 -19.30 -24.39
C LEU A 79 -17.52 -20.04 -25.72
N LYS A 80 -18.50 -19.75 -26.58
CA LYS A 80 -18.62 -20.26 -27.95
C LYS A 80 -18.72 -19.11 -28.95
N ASP A 81 -18.39 -19.41 -30.19
CA ASP A 81 -18.54 -18.46 -31.30
C ASP A 81 -19.96 -17.87 -31.34
N GLY A 82 -20.03 -16.53 -31.39
CA GLY A 82 -21.27 -15.77 -31.43
C GLY A 82 -21.89 -15.46 -30.06
N ASP A 83 -21.29 -15.88 -28.95
CA ASP A 83 -21.83 -15.58 -27.61
C ASP A 83 -21.85 -14.08 -27.31
N ALA A 84 -22.96 -13.61 -26.76
CA ALA A 84 -23.14 -12.24 -26.30
C ALA A 84 -22.79 -12.13 -24.81
N ILE A 85 -21.74 -11.36 -24.48
CA ILE A 85 -21.27 -11.14 -23.12
C ILE A 85 -21.72 -9.75 -22.66
N SER A 86 -22.57 -9.67 -21.65
CA SER A 86 -23.06 -8.39 -21.10
C SER A 86 -22.40 -8.07 -19.76
N MET A 87 -21.95 -6.83 -19.61
CA MET A 87 -21.36 -6.27 -18.39
C MET A 87 -21.87 -4.84 -18.21
N GLY A 88 -22.81 -4.64 -17.28
CA GLY A 88 -23.50 -3.35 -17.12
C GLY A 88 -24.21 -2.94 -18.42
N PRO A 89 -23.99 -1.72 -18.95
CA PRO A 89 -24.59 -1.25 -20.20
C PRO A 89 -23.87 -1.71 -21.48
N VAL A 90 -22.78 -2.48 -21.35
CA VAL A 90 -21.95 -2.90 -22.50
C VAL A 90 -22.24 -4.35 -22.86
N VAL A 91 -22.40 -4.62 -24.16
CA VAL A 91 -22.54 -5.98 -24.71
C VAL A 91 -21.44 -6.23 -25.73
N PHE A 92 -20.70 -7.32 -25.56
CA PHE A 92 -19.71 -7.82 -26.50
C PHE A 92 -20.23 -9.03 -27.26
N ASN A 93 -19.87 -9.16 -28.53
CA ASN A 93 -19.95 -10.40 -29.29
C ASN A 93 -18.57 -11.07 -29.29
N PHE A 94 -18.52 -12.32 -28.89
CA PHE A 94 -17.30 -13.13 -28.83
C PHE A 94 -17.14 -13.99 -30.10
N LYS A 95 -15.92 -14.04 -30.65
CA LYS A 95 -15.58 -14.93 -31.78
C LYS A 95 -14.19 -15.54 -31.59
N PRO A 96 -14.02 -16.87 -31.66
CA PRO A 96 -12.70 -17.49 -31.68
C PRO A 96 -12.01 -17.23 -33.04
N VAL A 97 -10.69 -17.02 -33.02
CA VAL A 97 -9.88 -16.78 -34.23
C VAL A 97 -8.73 -17.79 -34.28
N GLU A 98 -8.58 -18.46 -35.42
CA GLU A 98 -7.39 -19.26 -35.72
C GLU A 98 -6.29 -18.34 -36.24
N LEU A 99 -5.38 -17.96 -35.35
CA LEU A 99 -4.21 -17.18 -35.72
C LEU A 99 -3.20 -18.06 -36.47
N SER A 100 -3.06 -17.85 -37.77
CA SER A 100 -1.99 -18.41 -38.60
C SER A 100 -0.68 -17.68 -38.32
N PRO A 101 0.47 -18.36 -38.18
CA PRO A 101 1.78 -17.71 -38.01
C PRO A 101 2.20 -16.81 -39.18
N GLU A 102 1.51 -16.87 -40.33
CA GLU A 102 1.87 -16.17 -41.56
C GLU A 102 1.32 -14.72 -41.63
N ASP A 103 0.34 -14.35 -40.81
CA ASP A 103 -0.30 -13.02 -40.84
C ASP A 103 0.38 -11.98 -39.92
N ALA A 104 1.47 -12.37 -39.23
CA ALA A 104 2.20 -11.47 -38.33
C ALA A 104 3.19 -10.52 -39.05
N ASP A 105 3.33 -10.61 -40.39
CA ASP A 105 4.36 -9.88 -41.14
C ASP A 105 3.86 -9.39 -42.53
N THR A 106 2.67 -8.78 -42.59
CA THR A 106 2.30 -7.96 -43.76
C THR A 106 2.15 -6.49 -43.41
N ASP A 107 2.97 -5.71 -44.10
CA ASP A 107 3.13 -4.27 -44.01
C ASP A 107 1.81 -3.48 -44.04
N ALA A 108 1.83 -2.41 -43.26
CA ALA A 108 0.81 -1.37 -43.21
C ALA A 108 0.46 -0.84 -44.62
N VAL A 109 -0.82 -0.95 -44.98
CA VAL A 109 -1.41 -0.13 -46.04
C VAL A 109 -1.57 1.30 -45.49
N PRO A 110 -1.03 2.35 -46.14
CA PRO A 110 -1.29 3.72 -45.73
C PRO A 110 -2.75 4.06 -46.05
N LEU A 111 -3.57 4.32 -45.03
CA LEU A 111 -4.87 4.96 -45.20
C LEU A 111 -4.76 6.42 -44.76
N GLU A 112 -5.15 7.30 -45.67
CA GLU A 112 -5.28 8.74 -45.46
C GLU A 112 -6.44 9.06 -44.49
N ASP A 113 -6.16 10.05 -43.65
CA ASP A 113 -7.04 10.93 -42.86
C ASP A 113 -8.48 10.51 -42.50
N GLY A 114 -8.75 10.41 -41.18
CA GLY A 114 -10.09 10.51 -40.60
C GLY A 114 -10.67 9.24 -39.94
N GLY A 115 -10.35 9.00 -38.67
CA GLY A 115 -11.05 8.02 -37.82
C GLY A 115 -10.14 7.36 -36.79
N ALA A 116 -10.45 7.53 -35.50
CA ALA A 116 -9.68 6.94 -34.40
C ALA A 116 -9.84 5.41 -34.40
N HIS A 117 -8.84 4.70 -34.93
CA HIS A 117 -8.70 3.25 -34.80
C HIS A 117 -7.31 2.94 -34.23
N THR A 118 -7.22 2.64 -32.93
CA THR A 118 -6.00 2.12 -32.34
C THR A 118 -6.03 0.59 -32.42
N ARG A 119 -5.17 0.02 -33.27
CA ARG A 119 -4.80 -1.40 -33.25
C ARG A 119 -3.99 -1.67 -31.97
N ILE A 120 -4.47 -2.55 -31.11
CA ILE A 120 -3.71 -3.04 -29.95
C ILE A 120 -2.93 -4.27 -30.42
N VAL A 121 -1.60 -4.16 -30.47
CA VAL A 121 -0.68 -5.29 -30.66
C VAL A 121 -0.08 -5.65 -29.29
N SER A 122 0.13 -6.94 -29.09
CA SER A 122 0.35 -7.65 -27.82
C SER A 122 1.46 -7.13 -26.91
N VAL A 123 1.26 -7.28 -25.59
CA VAL A 123 2.17 -6.90 -24.49
C VAL A 123 3.37 -7.86 -24.36
N SER A 124 3.88 -8.40 -25.47
CA SER A 124 5.15 -9.14 -25.53
C SER A 124 6.36 -8.25 -25.82
N GLU A 125 6.16 -7.02 -26.31
CA GLU A 125 7.28 -6.13 -26.69
C GLU A 125 7.92 -5.41 -25.50
N MET A 126 7.28 -5.37 -24.33
CA MET A 126 7.79 -4.64 -23.16
C MET A 126 8.90 -5.34 -22.35
N LYS A 127 9.29 -6.58 -22.68
CA LYS A 127 10.35 -7.33 -21.95
C LYS A 127 11.68 -7.52 -22.68
N LYS A 128 11.87 -6.96 -23.88
CA LYS A 128 13.17 -6.95 -24.57
C LYS A 128 13.63 -5.54 -24.96
N SER A 129 13.76 -4.67 -23.96
CA SER A 129 14.54 -3.44 -24.09
C SER A 129 15.34 -3.18 -22.82
N ARG A 130 16.30 -4.05 -22.54
CA ARG A 130 17.45 -3.67 -21.71
C ARG A 130 18.49 -3.07 -22.64
N ASN A 131 18.72 -1.77 -22.46
CA ASN A 131 19.87 -0.97 -22.88
C ASN A 131 20.37 -1.17 -24.32
N LYS A 132 20.09 -0.20 -25.19
CA LYS A 132 21.10 0.45 -26.03
C LYS A 132 20.71 1.91 -26.20
N GLY A 133 21.51 2.80 -25.63
CA GLY A 133 21.36 4.24 -25.81
C GLY A 133 21.51 4.60 -27.28
N VAL A 134 20.57 5.39 -27.79
CA VAL A 134 20.74 6.13 -29.03
C VAL A 134 20.37 7.57 -28.71
N ALA A 135 21.38 8.44 -28.72
CA ALA A 135 21.19 9.88 -28.66
C ALA A 135 20.53 10.34 -29.97
N MET A 136 19.44 11.11 -29.88
CA MET A 136 18.86 11.77 -31.04
C MET A 136 19.75 12.96 -31.45
N LEU A 137 20.13 13.03 -32.72
CA LEU A 137 20.80 14.19 -33.30
C LEU A 137 19.78 15.28 -33.70
N PRO A 138 20.16 16.58 -33.63
CA PRO A 138 19.37 17.68 -34.21
C PRO A 138 19.30 17.57 -35.74
N LYS A 139 18.16 17.98 -36.32
CA LYS A 139 17.74 17.63 -37.69
C LYS A 139 18.61 18.16 -38.85
N ASP A 140 19.60 19.01 -38.63
CA ASP A 140 20.34 19.68 -39.73
C ASP A 140 21.88 19.64 -39.61
N ALA A 141 22.47 18.67 -38.91
CA ALA A 141 23.93 18.54 -38.85
C ALA A 141 24.51 17.73 -40.03
N SER A 142 25.46 18.29 -40.78
CA SER A 142 26.13 17.58 -41.88
C SER A 142 27.11 16.51 -41.35
N ARG A 143 27.32 15.44 -42.13
CA ARG A 143 28.21 14.31 -41.76
C ARG A 143 29.65 14.74 -41.44
N GLU A 144 30.12 15.85 -42.02
CA GLU A 144 31.45 16.41 -41.74
C GLU A 144 31.52 17.14 -40.39
N GLN A 145 30.45 17.83 -39.97
CA GLN A 145 30.37 18.48 -38.65
C GLN A 145 30.35 17.45 -37.50
N VAL A 146 29.73 16.29 -37.73
CA VAL A 146 29.70 15.17 -36.77
C VAL A 146 31.10 14.56 -36.59
N ALA A 147 31.90 14.47 -37.67
CA ALA A 147 33.27 13.94 -37.63
C ALA A 147 34.28 14.93 -37.01
N GLU A 148 33.96 16.23 -36.95
CA GLU A 148 34.78 17.23 -36.25
C GLU A 148 34.47 17.27 -34.74
N MET A 149 33.20 17.14 -34.34
CA MET A 149 32.81 17.04 -32.93
C MET A 149 33.42 15.82 -32.22
N GLY A 150 33.47 14.66 -32.88
CA GLY A 150 34.10 13.46 -32.34
C GLY A 150 35.62 13.56 -32.18
N ARG A 151 36.27 14.50 -32.88
CA ARG A 151 37.72 14.76 -32.76
C ARG A 151 38.06 15.76 -31.65
N ARG A 152 37.10 16.59 -31.21
CA ARG A 152 37.29 17.53 -30.09
C ARG A 152 37.04 16.89 -28.72
N SER A 153 36.32 15.77 -28.64
CA SER A 153 36.03 15.07 -27.37
C SER A 153 37.18 14.21 -26.82
N THR A 154 38.34 14.14 -27.50
CA THR A 154 39.46 13.26 -27.11
C THR A 154 40.81 13.99 -26.94
N GLN A 155 40.83 15.31 -26.76
CA GLN A 155 42.01 15.98 -26.21
C GLN A 155 42.01 15.90 -24.69
N MET A 156 42.69 14.88 -24.17
CA MET A 156 43.10 14.78 -22.77
C MET A 156 43.87 16.05 -22.37
N MET A 157 43.38 16.78 -21.37
CA MET A 157 44.15 17.82 -20.69
C MET A 157 45.32 17.18 -19.94
N PRO A 158 46.54 17.72 -20.01
CA PRO A 158 47.67 17.19 -19.25
C PRO A 158 47.46 17.45 -17.76
N VAL A 159 47.53 16.39 -16.96
CA VAL A 159 47.42 16.44 -15.50
C VAL A 159 48.59 17.26 -14.93
N LEU A 160 48.30 18.45 -14.43
CA LEU A 160 49.23 19.21 -13.58
C LEU A 160 49.36 18.49 -12.23
N LYS A 161 50.53 17.90 -12.00
CA LYS A 161 50.89 17.17 -10.79
C LYS A 161 51.36 18.16 -9.71
N GLY A 162 50.47 18.54 -8.81
CA GLY A 162 50.79 19.31 -7.59
C GLY A 162 51.34 18.41 -6.47
N PRO A 163 52.16 18.94 -5.53
CA PRO A 163 53.05 18.14 -4.71
C PRO A 163 52.35 17.47 -3.52
N ARG A 164 52.68 16.20 -3.28
CA ARG A 164 52.41 15.51 -2.02
C ARG A 164 53.41 15.99 -0.95
N PRO A 165 52.99 16.31 0.29
CA PRO A 165 53.93 16.41 1.38
C PRO A 165 54.39 15.03 1.83
N SER A 166 55.69 14.96 2.07
CA SER A 166 56.51 13.81 2.41
C SER A 166 56.31 13.32 3.84
N VAL A 167 56.46 12.00 3.98
CA VAL A 167 56.64 11.24 5.22
C VAL A 167 57.81 11.79 6.04
N GLY A 168 57.58 12.01 7.34
CA GLY A 168 58.63 12.15 8.35
C GLY A 168 58.57 10.98 9.33
N SER A 169 59.55 10.09 9.22
CA SER A 169 59.80 9.01 10.19
C SER A 169 60.42 9.58 11.47
N GLY A 170 60.06 8.99 12.62
CA GLY A 170 60.64 9.31 13.91
C GLY A 170 60.40 8.16 14.89
N SER A 171 61.44 7.37 15.10
CA SER A 171 61.47 6.09 15.80
C SER A 171 61.82 6.25 17.29
N LEU A 172 61.19 5.41 18.13
CA LEU A 172 61.66 4.85 19.42
C LEU A 172 61.93 5.78 20.63
N ARG A 173 61.20 5.55 21.75
CA ARG A 173 61.63 4.69 22.88
C ARG A 173 60.58 4.56 24.00
N LYS A 174 60.42 3.30 24.47
CA LYS A 174 60.17 2.75 25.84
C LYS A 174 59.82 3.74 26.98
N SER A 175 58.91 3.43 27.92
CA SER A 175 58.79 2.20 28.73
C SER A 175 57.56 2.20 29.67
N THR A 176 57.03 0.98 29.96
CA THR A 176 56.42 0.44 31.22
C THR A 176 55.10 1.05 31.76
N SER A 177 54.09 0.32 32.28
CA SER A 177 54.02 -1.02 32.90
C SER A 177 52.58 -1.60 32.98
N SER A 178 52.50 -2.95 32.96
CA SER A 178 51.62 -3.91 33.69
C SER A 178 50.11 -3.64 33.92
N GLY A 179 49.21 -4.64 33.92
CA GLY A 179 49.30 -6.10 33.89
C GLY A 179 47.91 -6.69 33.57
N SER A 180 47.81 -7.70 32.70
CA SER A 180 47.78 -9.16 32.99
C SER A 180 46.41 -9.71 33.48
N LYS A 181 45.70 -10.39 32.56
CA LYS A 181 44.83 -11.57 32.80
C LYS A 181 45.72 -12.82 33.08
N PRO A 182 45.21 -13.96 33.60
CA PRO A 182 44.62 -14.99 32.71
C PRO A 182 43.53 -15.94 33.31
N ALA A 183 42.79 -16.54 32.37
CA ALA A 183 42.28 -17.93 32.21
C ALA A 183 41.77 -18.85 33.36
N ALA A 184 40.62 -19.44 33.04
CA ALA A 184 40.00 -20.75 33.35
C ALA A 184 40.74 -21.86 34.13
N ALA A 185 39.99 -22.55 35.02
CA ALA A 185 40.08 -24.01 35.26
C ALA A 185 38.82 -24.56 35.95
N ARG A 186 38.43 -25.79 35.58
CA ARG A 186 37.44 -26.68 36.19
C ARG A 186 37.96 -27.27 37.52
N LEU A 187 37.09 -27.58 38.48
CA LEU A 187 36.90 -28.92 39.11
C LEU A 187 36.10 -28.90 40.43
N ALA A 188 35.18 -29.86 40.50
CA ALA A 188 34.87 -30.78 41.61
C ALA A 188 34.29 -30.31 42.96
N ASN A 189 33.12 -30.92 43.24
CA ASN A 189 32.66 -31.59 44.46
C ASN A 189 32.85 -30.93 45.84
N ARG A 190 31.71 -30.79 46.52
CA ARG A 190 31.60 -30.86 47.97
C ARG A 190 30.68 -32.01 48.34
N ASP A 191 31.28 -33.05 48.93
CA ASP A 191 30.61 -34.02 49.81
C ASP A 191 30.68 -33.49 51.25
N SER A 192 29.65 -33.76 52.05
CA SER A 192 29.75 -33.86 53.52
C SER A 192 28.65 -34.78 54.05
N ASP A 193 29.08 -35.87 54.69
CA ASP A 193 28.53 -36.47 55.91
C ASP A 193 27.37 -37.51 55.84
N LEU A 194 27.77 -38.77 55.60
CA LEU A 194 27.63 -40.02 56.41
C LEU A 194 26.71 -40.05 57.67
N PRO A 195 26.33 -41.25 58.23
CA PRO A 195 26.75 -42.63 57.88
C PRO A 195 25.67 -43.74 57.82
N ALA A 196 26.05 -44.78 57.07
CA ALA A 196 26.04 -46.23 57.35
C ALA A 196 24.79 -46.96 57.92
N GLY A 197 24.42 -48.05 57.25
CA GLY A 197 23.54 -49.08 57.82
C GLY A 197 23.23 -50.27 56.91
N VAL A 198 24.24 -51.14 56.70
CA VAL A 198 24.13 -52.60 56.49
C VAL A 198 23.70 -53.12 55.11
N GLU A 199 24.45 -54.14 54.71
CA GLU A 199 24.60 -54.77 53.42
C GLU A 199 24.08 -56.23 53.47
N VAL A 200 23.82 -56.79 52.29
CA VAL A 200 23.76 -58.22 51.93
C VAL A 200 22.49 -59.02 52.24
N GLY A 201 21.95 -59.67 51.19
CA GLY A 201 21.17 -60.89 51.36
C GLY A 201 20.22 -61.20 50.21
N GLY A 202 20.70 -61.92 49.20
CA GLY A 202 19.92 -62.26 48.01
C GLY A 202 18.86 -63.35 48.20
N GLY A 203 18.03 -63.50 47.16
CA GLY A 203 17.46 -64.78 46.78
C GLY A 203 15.93 -64.89 46.94
N GLY A 204 15.26 -65.17 45.83
CA GLY A 204 13.97 -65.85 45.83
C GLY A 204 12.80 -65.05 45.29
N ARG A 205 12.51 -65.20 43.99
CA ARG A 205 11.18 -64.93 43.44
C ARG A 205 10.17 -65.92 44.04
N PRO A 206 8.96 -65.46 44.40
CA PRO A 206 7.76 -66.21 44.12
C PRO A 206 6.98 -65.50 43.00
N ARG A 207 6.89 -66.23 41.90
CA ARG A 207 6.01 -66.00 40.76
C ARG A 207 4.57 -66.10 41.29
N LEU A 208 3.87 -64.99 41.51
CA LEU A 208 2.44 -65.05 41.77
C LEU A 208 1.67 -65.12 40.45
N VAL A 209 0.88 -66.18 40.40
CA VAL A 209 0.05 -66.67 39.32
C VAL A 209 -0.87 -65.57 38.77
N ARG A 210 -0.85 -65.45 37.44
CA ARG A 210 -1.84 -64.72 36.65
C ARG A 210 -3.19 -65.44 36.82
N ALA A 211 -4.08 -64.89 37.63
CA ALA A 211 -5.47 -65.33 37.67
C ALA A 211 -6.16 -64.90 36.37
N SER A 212 -6.36 -65.87 35.48
CA SER A 212 -7.19 -65.76 34.29
C SER A 212 -8.65 -66.01 34.68
N GLY A 213 -9.53 -65.06 34.34
CA GLY A 213 -10.95 -65.28 34.06
C GLY A 213 -11.88 -65.43 35.26
N GLU A 214 -12.76 -64.45 35.46
CA GLU A 214 -14.22 -64.59 35.34
C GLU A 214 -14.92 -63.37 35.98
N ASN A 215 -16.08 -63.00 35.46
CA ASN A 215 -16.88 -61.86 35.93
C ASN A 215 -17.13 -61.95 37.44
N ALA A 216 -16.49 -61.09 38.23
CA ALA A 216 -16.78 -60.93 39.65
C ALA A 216 -18.17 -60.31 39.80
N VAL A 217 -19.20 -61.15 39.92
CA VAL A 217 -20.55 -60.73 40.23
C VAL A 217 -20.57 -60.23 41.67
N LEU A 218 -20.83 -58.93 41.87
CA LEU A 218 -20.94 -58.33 43.19
C LEU A 218 -21.93 -59.11 44.06
N SER A 219 -21.54 -59.39 45.30
CA SER A 219 -22.44 -59.99 46.30
C SER A 219 -23.66 -59.10 46.54
N ALA A 220 -24.79 -59.70 46.87
CA ALA A 220 -26.02 -58.98 47.24
C ALA A 220 -25.77 -57.96 48.37
N ALA A 221 -24.82 -58.24 49.27
CA ALA A 221 -24.41 -57.33 50.33
C ALA A 221 -23.68 -56.08 49.80
N ASP A 222 -22.85 -56.21 48.78
CA ASP A 222 -22.10 -55.10 48.19
C ASP A 222 -23.00 -54.22 47.31
N ARG A 223 -23.96 -54.84 46.61
CA ARG A 223 -25.03 -54.11 45.90
C ARG A 223 -25.88 -53.27 46.86
N ALA A 224 -26.20 -53.81 48.03
CA ALA A 224 -26.95 -53.10 49.06
C ALA A 224 -26.16 -51.94 49.67
N ARG A 225 -24.82 -52.06 49.76
CA ARG A 225 -23.94 -50.96 50.21
C ARG A 225 -23.92 -49.81 49.21
N TYR A 226 -23.67 -50.07 47.93
CA TYR A 226 -23.66 -49.01 46.92
C TYR A 226 -25.01 -48.29 46.81
N LYS A 227 -26.14 -48.99 46.95
CA LYS A 227 -27.48 -48.37 46.93
C LYS A 227 -27.78 -47.47 48.12
N ARG A 228 -27.02 -47.56 49.22
CA ARG A 228 -27.16 -46.67 50.40
C ARG A 228 -26.26 -45.44 50.31
N GLU A 229 -25.34 -45.38 49.36
CA GLU A 229 -24.41 -44.25 49.15
C GLU A 229 -25.05 -43.12 48.31
N GLY A 230 -26.14 -42.53 48.79
CA GLY A 230 -26.70 -41.28 48.27
C GLY A 230 -27.02 -41.28 46.75
N PRO A 231 -27.15 -40.10 46.13
CA PRO A 231 -27.63 -39.97 44.74
C PRO A 231 -26.66 -40.55 43.69
N LEU A 232 -25.38 -40.73 44.03
CA LEU A 232 -24.36 -41.30 43.14
C LEU A 232 -24.17 -42.82 43.31
N GLY A 233 -24.84 -43.43 44.29
CA GLY A 233 -24.71 -44.85 44.61
C GLY A 233 -25.09 -45.78 43.44
N GLY A 234 -26.10 -45.40 42.66
CA GLY A 234 -26.50 -46.13 41.45
C GLY A 234 -25.44 -46.09 40.35
N LEU A 235 -24.75 -44.95 40.17
CA LEU A 235 -23.68 -44.80 39.19
C LEU A 235 -22.45 -45.63 39.58
N LYS A 236 -22.08 -45.63 40.87
CA LYS A 236 -20.98 -46.47 41.39
C LYS A 236 -21.26 -47.96 41.23
N LEU A 237 -22.49 -48.39 41.53
CA LEU A 237 -22.91 -49.77 41.32
C LEU A 237 -22.83 -50.16 39.84
N TRP A 238 -23.37 -49.32 38.96
CA TRP A 238 -23.29 -49.54 37.52
C TRP A 238 -21.84 -49.58 37.05
N TRP A 239 -20.96 -48.71 37.56
CA TRP A 239 -19.55 -48.71 37.21
C TRP A 239 -18.83 -49.97 37.70
N ALA A 240 -19.17 -50.50 38.87
CA ALA A 240 -18.59 -51.73 39.39
C ALA A 240 -19.05 -52.99 38.63
N GLU A 241 -20.27 -53.00 38.08
CA GLU A 241 -20.81 -54.12 37.30
C GLU A 241 -20.57 -54.01 35.79
N ALA A 242 -20.23 -52.83 35.28
CA ALA A 242 -19.97 -52.60 33.87
C ALA A 242 -18.67 -53.30 33.42
N GLY A 243 -18.79 -54.19 32.44
CA GLY A 243 -17.64 -54.78 31.75
C GLY A 243 -16.72 -53.73 31.11
N GLN A 244 -15.45 -54.10 30.88
CA GLN A 244 -14.38 -53.18 30.47
C GLN A 244 -14.73 -52.30 29.26
N GLY A 245 -15.43 -52.83 28.25
CA GLY A 245 -15.86 -52.05 27.08
C GLY A 245 -16.89 -50.96 27.40
N LYS A 246 -17.84 -51.23 28.31
CA LYS A 246 -18.86 -50.24 28.73
C LYS A 246 -18.25 -49.13 29.59
N ARG A 247 -17.20 -49.47 30.36
CA ARG A 247 -16.42 -48.48 31.11
C ARG A 247 -15.67 -47.51 30.19
N ILE A 248 -15.01 -48.02 29.17
CA ILE A 248 -14.29 -47.18 28.19
C ILE A 248 -15.27 -46.24 27.48
N ALA A 249 -16.42 -46.74 27.03
CA ALA A 249 -17.41 -45.92 26.32
C ALA A 249 -17.94 -44.74 27.16
N ALA A 250 -18.30 -44.97 28.43
CA ALA A 250 -18.82 -43.89 29.27
C ALA A 250 -17.72 -42.89 29.70
N SER A 251 -16.46 -43.31 29.83
CA SER A 251 -15.35 -42.35 30.04
C SER A 251 -15.11 -41.44 28.83
N VAL A 252 -15.28 -41.94 27.59
CA VAL A 252 -15.16 -41.13 26.37
C VAL A 252 -16.27 -40.07 26.30
N VAL A 253 -17.51 -40.48 26.57
CA VAL A 253 -18.66 -39.55 26.58
C VAL A 253 -18.49 -38.46 27.65
N ALA A 254 -18.05 -38.82 28.86
CA ALA A 254 -17.77 -37.86 29.92
C ALA A 254 -16.64 -36.89 29.54
N GLY A 255 -15.60 -37.37 28.84
CA GLY A 255 -14.51 -36.54 28.33
C GLY A 255 -14.97 -35.52 27.28
N ILE A 256 -15.85 -35.91 26.36
CA ILE A 256 -16.41 -35.02 25.33
C ILE A 256 -17.27 -33.92 25.98
N ILE A 257 -18.12 -34.29 26.94
CA ILE A 257 -18.96 -33.33 27.68
C ILE A 257 -18.08 -32.35 28.48
N GLY A 258 -17.03 -32.85 29.12
CA GLY A 258 -16.07 -32.03 29.86
C GLY A 258 -15.33 -31.03 28.95
N LEU A 259 -14.83 -31.48 27.80
CA LEU A 259 -14.17 -30.62 26.80
C LEU A 259 -15.13 -29.58 26.21
N GLY A 260 -16.39 -29.95 25.94
CA GLY A 260 -17.41 -29.02 25.47
C GLY A 260 -17.74 -27.93 26.49
N ALA A 261 -17.84 -28.28 27.78
CA ALA A 261 -18.06 -27.31 28.85
C ALA A 261 -16.85 -26.39 29.07
N LEU A 262 -15.63 -26.91 28.95
CA LEU A 262 -14.40 -26.12 29.02
C LEU A 262 -14.26 -25.17 27.82
N GLY A 263 -14.53 -25.66 26.61
CA GLY A 263 -14.53 -24.86 25.39
C GLY A 263 -15.59 -23.76 25.42
N GLY A 264 -16.81 -24.09 25.86
CA GLY A 264 -17.89 -23.12 26.04
C GLY A 264 -17.60 -22.08 27.12
N GLY A 265 -16.97 -22.49 28.23
CA GLY A 265 -16.51 -21.58 29.29
C GLY A 265 -15.40 -20.64 28.82
N ILE A 266 -14.44 -21.13 28.03
CA ILE A 266 -13.40 -20.30 27.42
C ILE A 266 -14.03 -19.32 26.42
N TYR A 267 -14.99 -19.74 25.59
CA TYR A 267 -15.69 -18.87 24.66
C TYR A 267 -16.50 -17.78 25.37
N ALA A 268 -17.14 -18.09 26.50
CA ALA A 268 -17.93 -17.13 27.27
C ALA A 268 -17.09 -16.14 28.09
N VAL A 269 -15.80 -16.43 28.34
CA VAL A 269 -14.88 -15.60 29.15
C VAL A 269 -13.84 -14.87 28.29
N MET A 270 -13.74 -15.17 27.00
CA MET A 270 -13.01 -14.29 26.09
C MET A 270 -13.80 -12.98 25.95
N PRO A 271 -13.27 -11.83 26.39
CA PRO A 271 -13.85 -10.57 26.00
C PRO A 271 -13.72 -10.51 24.49
N GLY A 272 -14.86 -10.56 23.78
CA GLY A 272 -14.89 -10.00 22.44
C GLY A 272 -14.41 -8.57 22.61
N GLU A 273 -13.26 -8.24 22.06
CA GLU A 273 -12.81 -6.86 21.97
C GLU A 273 -13.78 -6.12 21.04
N THR A 274 -14.98 -5.80 21.52
CA THR A 274 -15.68 -4.62 21.05
C THR A 274 -14.88 -3.46 21.62
N LYS A 275 -13.77 -3.11 20.95
CA LYS A 275 -13.15 -1.80 21.10
C LYS A 275 -14.30 -0.82 21.03
N ALA A 276 -14.59 -0.12 22.13
CA ALA A 276 -15.55 0.97 22.11
C ALA A 276 -15.18 1.85 20.91
N ARG A 277 -16.07 1.95 19.92
CA ARG A 277 -15.83 2.78 18.71
C ARG A 277 -15.37 4.13 19.23
N ALA A 278 -14.13 4.51 18.94
CA ALA A 278 -13.59 5.79 19.36
C ALA A 278 -14.57 6.88 18.90
N LYS A 279 -14.83 7.88 19.76
CA LYS A 279 -15.75 8.97 19.40
C LYS A 279 -15.23 9.61 18.11
N GLU A 280 -16.08 9.61 17.09
CA GLU A 280 -15.74 10.13 15.77
C GLU A 280 -15.29 11.59 15.90
N PRO A 281 -14.12 11.97 15.34
CA PRO A 281 -13.66 13.34 15.41
C PRO A 281 -14.56 14.24 14.58
N GLU A 282 -14.95 15.34 15.20
CA GLU A 282 -15.71 16.43 14.59
C GLU A 282 -14.80 17.61 14.24
N VAL A 283 -13.57 17.65 14.77
CA VAL A 283 -12.65 18.79 14.58
C VAL A 283 -11.41 18.34 13.81
N LEU A 284 -11.03 19.13 12.81
CA LEU A 284 -9.81 18.99 12.04
C LEU A 284 -8.78 20.05 12.49
N GLY A 285 -7.55 19.61 12.74
CA GLY A 285 -6.45 20.47 13.15
C GLY A 285 -5.15 20.09 12.42
N SER A 286 -4.02 20.56 12.96
CA SER A 286 -2.69 20.24 12.41
C SER A 286 -2.26 18.78 12.64
N ASN A 287 -2.90 18.08 13.58
CA ASN A 287 -2.62 16.69 13.86
C ASN A 287 -3.48 15.80 12.95
N PRO A 288 -2.89 14.79 12.27
CA PRO A 288 -3.65 13.88 11.42
C PRO A 288 -4.70 13.07 12.14
N VAL A 289 -5.89 13.05 11.56
CA VAL A 289 -6.93 12.07 11.84
C VAL A 289 -6.60 10.83 11.02
N GLU A 290 -5.89 9.87 11.63
CA GLU A 290 -5.50 8.62 10.99
C GLU A 290 -6.68 7.73 10.62
N ALA A 291 -7.79 7.90 11.33
CA ALA A 291 -8.99 7.11 11.12
C ALA A 291 -9.65 7.38 9.77
N SER A 292 -10.15 6.32 9.15
CA SER A 292 -10.74 6.34 7.81
C SER A 292 -12.26 6.47 7.86
N PHE A 293 -12.84 7.18 6.89
CA PHE A 293 -14.29 7.24 6.66
C PHE A 293 -14.61 6.92 5.20
N GLY A 294 -15.86 6.49 4.94
CA GLY A 294 -16.36 6.04 3.63
C GLY A 294 -17.08 4.70 3.74
N VAL A 295 -16.96 3.86 2.71
CA VAL A 295 -17.58 2.53 2.61
C VAL A 295 -16.53 1.48 2.21
N GLY A 296 -16.59 0.29 2.82
CA GLY A 296 -15.75 -0.85 2.42
C GLY A 296 -14.65 -1.25 3.42
N GLU A 297 -13.71 -2.06 2.95
CA GLU A 297 -12.67 -2.65 3.81
C GLU A 297 -11.70 -1.60 4.37
N GLY A 298 -11.40 -1.71 5.67
CA GLY A 298 -10.47 -0.82 6.35
C GLY A 298 -11.01 0.59 6.62
N VAL A 299 -12.33 0.80 6.51
CA VAL A 299 -13.04 1.99 7.01
C VAL A 299 -13.29 1.86 8.51
N MET A 300 -12.90 2.86 9.29
CA MET A 300 -13.12 2.89 10.75
C MET A 300 -14.46 3.53 11.12
N TYR A 301 -14.80 4.62 10.44
CA TYR A 301 -16.05 5.37 10.60
C TYR A 301 -16.90 5.20 9.35
N GLU A 302 -17.77 4.19 9.39
CA GLU A 302 -18.67 3.91 8.28
C GLU A 302 -19.71 5.03 8.14
N ARG A 303 -19.69 5.69 6.97
CA ARG A 303 -20.59 6.76 6.59
C ARG A 303 -20.93 6.54 5.12
N SER A 304 -22.22 6.50 4.82
CA SER A 304 -22.76 6.12 3.52
C SER A 304 -22.24 6.96 2.36
N ASP A 305 -22.09 8.25 2.58
CA ASP A 305 -21.95 9.24 1.51
C ASP A 305 -21.19 10.50 1.95
N SER A 306 -21.34 10.95 3.20
CA SER A 306 -20.78 12.23 3.62
C SER A 306 -20.07 12.23 4.97
N LYS A 307 -19.08 13.12 5.11
CA LYS A 307 -18.39 13.40 6.35
C LYS A 307 -18.04 14.87 6.48
N THR A 308 -18.35 15.44 7.65
CA THR A 308 -18.10 16.84 7.99
C THR A 308 -17.11 16.96 9.14
N PHE A 309 -16.25 17.97 9.05
CA PHE A 309 -15.33 18.39 10.11
C PHE A 309 -15.39 19.91 10.27
N ASP A 310 -15.21 20.37 11.50
CA ASP A 310 -15.01 21.76 11.84
C ASP A 310 -13.52 22.07 12.01
N PHE A 311 -13.09 23.28 11.66
CA PHE A 311 -11.72 23.74 11.93
C PHE A 311 -11.72 25.22 12.27
N GLU A 312 -10.78 25.62 13.11
CA GLU A 312 -10.66 27.00 13.58
C GLU A 312 -9.35 27.60 13.09
N VAL A 313 -9.41 28.85 12.59
CA VAL A 313 -8.25 29.56 12.07
C VAL A 313 -8.02 30.83 12.88
N LYS A 314 -6.97 30.82 13.71
CA LYS A 314 -6.55 31.95 14.54
C LYS A 314 -5.33 32.63 13.92
N SER A 315 -5.57 33.58 13.02
CA SER A 315 -4.52 34.38 12.42
C SER A 315 -4.94 35.85 12.29
N PRO A 316 -4.06 36.82 12.63
CA PRO A 316 -4.33 38.23 12.43
C PRO A 316 -4.21 38.65 10.95
N VAL A 317 -3.49 37.86 10.14
CA VAL A 317 -3.21 38.14 8.72
C VAL A 317 -4.07 37.26 7.81
N GLN A 318 -4.08 37.54 6.50
CA GLN A 318 -4.80 36.68 5.55
C GLN A 318 -4.11 35.32 5.44
N VAL A 319 -4.91 34.26 5.39
CA VAL A 319 -4.41 32.88 5.33
C VAL A 319 -5.26 32.08 4.37
N MET A 320 -4.66 31.04 3.81
CA MET A 320 -5.37 29.97 3.13
C MET A 320 -5.23 28.68 3.94
N ALA A 321 -6.12 27.73 3.69
CA ALA A 321 -6.04 26.41 4.30
C ALA A 321 -5.73 25.35 3.23
N ILE A 322 -4.88 24.39 3.58
CA ILE A 322 -4.54 23.26 2.73
C ILE A 322 -4.92 22.01 3.49
N VAL A 323 -5.84 21.23 2.94
CA VAL A 323 -6.28 19.98 3.52
C VAL A 323 -5.45 18.87 2.93
N HIS A 324 -4.72 18.18 3.79
CA HIS A 324 -3.93 17.02 3.44
C HIS A 324 -4.75 15.77 3.73
N TYR A 325 -4.81 14.86 2.77
CA TYR A 325 -5.60 13.63 2.87
C TYR A 325 -4.96 12.49 2.10
N MET A 326 -5.36 11.28 2.43
CA MET A 326 -5.11 10.08 1.62
C MET A 326 -6.46 9.53 1.17
N SER A 327 -6.52 9.00 -0.04
CA SER A 327 -7.73 8.42 -0.63
C SER A 327 -7.44 7.04 -1.21
N ARG A 328 -8.49 6.23 -1.30
CA ARG A 328 -8.48 4.95 -2.01
C ARG A 328 -9.86 4.68 -2.57
N ASP A 329 -9.86 4.09 -3.75
CA ASP A 329 -11.02 3.67 -4.52
C ASP A 329 -11.95 4.82 -4.95
N ILE A 330 -11.42 6.05 -5.09
CA ILE A 330 -12.15 7.14 -5.76
C ILE A 330 -12.08 6.90 -7.28
N ALA A 331 -13.22 6.55 -7.88
CA ALA A 331 -13.30 6.07 -9.26
C ALA A 331 -13.26 7.18 -10.31
N SER A 332 -13.69 8.40 -9.98
CA SER A 332 -13.73 9.53 -10.91
C SER A 332 -13.53 10.88 -10.24
N ASN A 333 -13.02 11.86 -11.01
CA ASN A 333 -12.74 13.23 -10.54
C ASN A 333 -14.00 14.05 -10.22
N ASP A 334 -15.19 13.45 -10.31
CA ASP A 334 -16.47 14.09 -10.01
C ASP A 334 -17.32 13.20 -9.10
N GLU A 335 -16.67 12.37 -8.28
CA GLU A 335 -17.31 11.48 -7.31
C GLU A 335 -17.45 12.13 -5.92
N VAL A 336 -16.33 12.58 -5.34
CA VAL A 336 -16.31 13.19 -4.00
C VAL A 336 -16.13 14.69 -4.12
N ASN A 337 -17.19 15.43 -3.79
CA ASN A 337 -17.16 16.87 -3.73
C ASN A 337 -16.64 17.38 -2.38
N VAL A 338 -15.97 18.52 -2.37
CA VAL A 338 -15.51 19.19 -1.15
C VAL A 338 -16.16 20.56 -1.07
N THR A 339 -16.91 20.77 0.00
CA THR A 339 -17.51 22.09 0.31
C THR A 339 -16.91 22.66 1.58
N VAL A 340 -16.70 23.97 1.61
CA VAL A 340 -16.22 24.70 2.78
C VAL A 340 -17.19 25.83 3.06
N ASN A 341 -17.71 25.88 4.29
CA ASN A 341 -18.72 26.84 4.71
C ASN A 341 -19.95 26.87 3.77
N GLY A 342 -20.28 25.72 3.18
CA GLY A 342 -21.37 25.56 2.21
C GLY A 342 -21.04 25.99 0.78
N VAL A 343 -19.82 26.45 0.50
CA VAL A 343 -19.35 26.83 -0.84
C VAL A 343 -18.53 25.70 -1.46
N ASP A 344 -18.79 25.42 -2.73
CA ASP A 344 -18.06 24.40 -3.49
C ASP A 344 -16.59 24.80 -3.72
N VAL A 345 -15.65 23.94 -3.34
CA VAL A 345 -14.20 24.07 -3.55
C VAL A 345 -13.71 23.09 -4.62
N GLY A 346 -14.63 22.32 -5.19
CA GLY A 346 -14.44 21.33 -6.24
C GLY A 346 -14.11 19.94 -5.68
N TRP A 347 -13.74 19.08 -6.62
CA TRP A 347 -13.67 17.64 -6.39
C TRP A 347 -12.33 17.13 -5.85
N LEU A 348 -12.36 15.94 -5.24
CA LEU A 348 -11.16 15.14 -5.01
C LEU A 348 -10.70 14.47 -6.31
N GLN A 349 -9.42 14.16 -6.38
CA GLN A 349 -8.84 13.49 -7.54
C GLN A 349 -9.11 11.99 -7.50
N ALA A 350 -9.39 11.41 -8.65
CA ALA A 350 -9.48 9.97 -8.85
C ALA A 350 -8.13 9.28 -8.58
N ASP A 351 -8.23 8.01 -8.22
CA ASP A 351 -7.05 7.19 -7.99
C ASP A 351 -6.41 6.72 -9.30
N THR A 352 -5.08 6.82 -9.35
CA THR A 352 -4.21 6.29 -10.41
C THR A 352 -3.46 5.04 -9.90
N LEU A 353 -2.85 4.27 -10.81
CA LEU A 353 -2.16 3.00 -10.50
C LEU A 353 -1.10 3.11 -9.39
N ASP A 354 -0.46 4.28 -9.27
CA ASP A 354 0.58 4.57 -8.26
C ASP A 354 0.06 5.34 -7.03
N SER A 355 -1.24 5.65 -6.98
CA SER A 355 -1.82 6.58 -5.99
C SER A 355 -2.19 5.94 -4.65
N ASN A 356 -2.19 4.61 -4.58
CA ASN A 356 -2.49 3.89 -3.36
C ASN A 356 -1.40 4.22 -2.33
N GLU A 357 -1.72 5.10 -1.38
CA GLU A 357 -0.86 5.59 -0.28
C GLU A 357 -0.07 6.88 -0.53
N VAL A 358 -0.41 7.65 -1.56
CA VAL A 358 0.17 9.00 -1.75
C VAL A 358 -0.67 10.05 -1.01
N GLY A 359 0.00 10.91 -0.22
CA GLY A 359 -0.63 12.07 0.39
C GLY A 359 -1.02 13.11 -0.68
N ARG A 360 -2.29 13.48 -0.71
CA ARG A 360 -2.88 14.47 -1.61
C ARG A 360 -3.25 15.74 -0.85
N GLU A 361 -3.40 16.83 -1.59
CA GLU A 361 -3.73 18.14 -1.04
C GLU A 361 -4.98 18.70 -1.74
N LYS A 362 -5.86 19.32 -0.95
CA LYS A 362 -7.00 20.10 -1.42
C LYS A 362 -6.86 21.51 -0.88
N ILE A 363 -6.73 22.46 -1.79
CA ILE A 363 -6.56 23.87 -1.48
C ILE A 363 -7.91 24.50 -1.16
N ILE A 364 -7.99 25.22 -0.03
CA ILE A 364 -9.11 26.07 0.34
C ILE A 364 -8.69 27.53 0.15
N PRO A 365 -9.24 28.23 -0.85
CA PRO A 365 -8.95 29.64 -1.12
C PRO A 365 -9.17 30.53 0.11
N ALA A 366 -8.32 31.55 0.26
CA ALA A 366 -8.35 32.43 1.43
C ALA A 366 -9.67 33.20 1.61
N ASN A 367 -10.39 33.47 0.54
CA ASN A 367 -11.71 34.13 0.59
C ASN A 367 -12.81 33.23 1.16
N LEU A 368 -12.60 31.91 1.24
CA LEU A 368 -13.55 30.96 1.83
C LEU A 368 -13.25 30.64 3.31
N VAL A 369 -12.07 31.02 3.80
CA VAL A 369 -11.64 30.76 5.18
C VAL A 369 -12.02 31.93 6.09
N LYS A 370 -12.91 31.68 7.06
CA LYS A 370 -13.28 32.64 8.09
C LYS A 370 -12.24 32.64 9.21
N ARG A 371 -11.74 33.83 9.58
CA ARG A 371 -10.74 34.00 10.64
C ARG A 371 -11.42 34.30 11.97
N GLY A 372 -11.00 33.64 13.04
CA GLY A 372 -11.57 33.80 14.39
C GLY A 372 -12.99 33.23 14.56
N GLU A 373 -13.48 32.51 13.55
CA GLU A 373 -14.76 31.80 13.56
C GLU A 373 -14.52 30.31 13.24
N LEU A 374 -15.52 29.49 13.58
CA LEU A 374 -15.54 28.08 13.21
C LEU A 374 -15.82 27.97 11.71
N ASN A 375 -14.97 27.23 11.00
CA ASN A 375 -15.18 26.86 9.61
C ASN A 375 -15.63 25.40 9.56
N THR A 376 -16.41 25.04 8.56
CA THR A 376 -16.88 23.68 8.36
C THR A 376 -16.46 23.20 6.97
N ILE A 377 -15.83 22.03 6.89
CA ILE A 377 -15.50 21.33 5.64
C ILE A 377 -16.31 20.04 5.55
N THR A 378 -16.91 19.78 4.39
CA THR A 378 -17.67 18.56 4.11
C THR A 378 -17.14 17.86 2.88
N PHE A 379 -16.92 16.56 3.01
CA PHE A 379 -16.64 15.63 1.92
C PHE A 379 -17.93 14.89 1.62
N ASP A 380 -18.43 15.02 0.39
CA ASP A 380 -19.72 14.48 -0.02
C ASP A 380 -19.56 13.64 -1.29
N ASN A 381 -19.82 12.33 -1.18
CA ASN A 381 -19.79 11.41 -2.30
C ASN A 381 -21.15 11.42 -3.01
N VAL A 382 -21.22 12.15 -4.11
CA VAL A 382 -22.49 12.40 -4.82
C VAL A 382 -22.78 11.37 -5.92
N LYS A 383 -21.77 10.63 -6.38
CA LYS A 383 -21.90 9.63 -7.46
C LYS A 383 -21.97 8.20 -6.98
N ASN A 384 -21.47 7.97 -5.78
CA ASN A 384 -21.55 6.70 -5.09
C ASN A 384 -22.32 6.89 -3.76
N PRO A 385 -23.59 7.36 -3.83
CA PRO A 385 -24.50 7.26 -2.69
C PRO A 385 -24.68 5.77 -2.37
N PRO A 386 -24.93 5.36 -1.12
CA PRO A 386 -24.57 4.06 -0.51
C PRO A 386 -24.94 2.78 -1.29
N GLU A 387 -24.26 2.53 -2.41
CA GLU A 387 -24.37 1.33 -3.24
C GLU A 387 -22.97 0.81 -3.59
N ASN A 388 -22.56 -0.22 -2.85
CA ASN A 388 -21.61 -1.30 -3.15
C ASN A 388 -20.15 -1.00 -3.59
N ASP A 389 -19.81 0.16 -4.15
CA ASP A 389 -18.42 0.43 -4.53
C ASP A 389 -17.65 0.98 -3.31
N PRO A 390 -16.59 0.31 -2.84
CA PRO A 390 -15.82 0.77 -1.68
C PRO A 390 -15.07 2.05 -2.03
N TRP A 391 -14.99 2.98 -1.08
CA TRP A 391 -14.20 4.21 -1.16
C TRP A 391 -13.83 4.65 0.24
N ARG A 392 -12.67 5.27 0.40
CA ARG A 392 -12.28 5.79 1.71
C ARG A 392 -11.32 6.96 1.65
N ILE A 393 -11.42 7.82 2.66
CA ILE A 393 -10.48 8.92 2.93
C ILE A 393 -9.94 8.75 4.34
N TRP A 394 -8.64 8.99 4.54
CA TRP A 394 -7.98 8.89 5.85
C TRP A 394 -6.77 9.82 5.94
N ASN A 395 -6.13 9.81 7.12
CA ASN A 395 -4.95 10.63 7.43
C ASN A 395 -5.18 12.12 7.12
N LEU A 396 -6.33 12.62 7.54
CA LEU A 396 -6.81 13.97 7.22
C LEU A 396 -6.24 14.98 8.22
N TRP A 397 -5.63 16.07 7.74
CA TRP A 397 -5.25 17.22 8.58
C TRP A 397 -5.30 18.52 7.79
N ILE A 398 -5.26 19.64 8.51
CA ILE A 398 -5.29 20.97 7.92
C ILE A 398 -4.01 21.73 8.22
N GLU A 399 -3.40 22.27 7.17
CA GLU A 399 -2.31 23.22 7.23
C GLU A 399 -2.87 24.63 7.00
N VAL A 400 -2.46 25.58 7.83
CA VAL A 400 -2.80 27.00 7.63
C VAL A 400 -1.58 27.69 7.07
N ALA A 401 -1.66 28.14 5.81
CA ALA A 401 -0.60 28.87 5.15
C ALA A 401 -0.88 30.37 5.21
N VAL A 402 0.08 31.12 5.77
CA VAL A 402 0.02 32.58 5.83
C VAL A 402 0.28 33.17 4.45
N LEU A 403 -0.58 34.09 4.02
CA LEU A 403 -0.37 34.83 2.79
C LEU A 403 0.39 36.14 3.08
N PRO A 404 1.35 36.53 2.22
CA PRO A 404 2.08 37.77 2.39
C PRO A 404 1.15 38.98 2.23
N GLU A 405 1.29 39.98 3.10
CA GLU A 405 0.54 41.23 3.02
C GLU A 405 1.36 42.28 2.27
N ARG A 406 1.06 42.44 0.97
CA ARG A 406 1.64 43.47 0.09
C ARG A 406 0.57 44.00 -0.85
N ASP A 407 0.86 45.12 -1.51
CA ASP A 407 0.08 45.55 -2.66
C ASP A 407 0.25 44.56 -3.82
N GLU A 408 -0.66 44.65 -4.79
CA GLU A 408 -0.72 43.67 -5.89
C GLU A 408 0.58 43.63 -6.72
N GLU A 409 1.17 44.80 -7.01
CA GLU A 409 2.44 44.89 -7.72
C GLU A 409 3.58 44.24 -6.91
N GLY A 410 3.62 44.50 -5.59
CA GLY A 410 4.57 43.87 -4.68
C GLY A 410 4.41 42.35 -4.55
N LEU A 411 3.17 41.84 -4.62
CA LEU A 411 2.87 40.40 -4.64
C LEU A 411 3.36 39.75 -5.93
N LYS A 412 3.04 40.35 -7.08
CA LYS A 412 3.49 39.86 -8.39
C LYS A 412 5.03 39.88 -8.51
N ALA A 413 5.67 40.93 -8.00
CA ALA A 413 7.13 41.02 -7.97
C ALA A 413 7.77 39.96 -7.06
N LEU A 414 7.22 39.75 -5.86
CA LEU A 414 7.66 38.70 -4.94
C LEU A 414 7.51 37.31 -5.55
N ALA A 415 6.41 37.07 -6.25
CA ALA A 415 6.17 35.81 -6.94
C ALA A 415 7.19 35.56 -8.04
N GLU A 416 7.46 36.55 -8.87
CA GLU A 416 8.41 36.45 -9.97
C GLU A 416 9.85 36.23 -9.47
N GLU A 417 10.24 36.91 -8.38
CA GLU A 417 11.55 36.71 -7.74
C GLU A 417 11.71 35.28 -7.22
N ASN A 418 10.75 34.80 -6.44
CA ASN A 418 10.78 33.43 -5.92
C ASN A 418 10.72 32.41 -7.05
N PHE A 419 9.89 32.62 -8.08
CA PHE A 419 9.79 31.72 -9.21
C PHE A 419 11.14 31.58 -9.93
N LYS A 420 11.83 32.70 -10.22
CA LYS A 420 13.18 32.69 -10.82
C LYS A 420 14.19 31.94 -9.97
N ARG A 421 14.21 32.17 -8.65
CA ARG A 421 15.07 31.43 -7.73
C ARG A 421 14.77 29.93 -7.77
N GLY A 422 13.49 29.56 -7.78
CA GLY A 422 13.05 28.17 -7.88
C GLY A 422 13.53 27.49 -9.17
N VAL A 423 13.49 28.19 -10.31
CA VAL A 423 14.02 27.68 -11.59
C VAL A 423 15.51 27.39 -11.51
N VAL A 424 16.30 28.30 -10.95
CA VAL A 424 17.75 28.10 -10.79
C VAL A 424 18.06 26.88 -9.93
N GLU A 425 17.40 26.75 -8.78
CA GLU A 425 17.58 25.60 -7.90
C GLU A 425 17.12 24.28 -8.55
N TRP A 426 16.05 24.33 -9.35
CA TRP A 426 15.54 23.18 -10.07
C TRP A 426 16.48 22.70 -11.17
N GLU A 427 17.09 23.62 -11.91
CA GLU A 427 18.11 23.30 -12.92
C GLU A 427 19.36 22.70 -12.27
N GLN A 428 19.71 23.18 -11.07
CA GLN A 428 20.85 22.71 -10.29
C GLN A 428 20.49 21.60 -9.29
N ARG A 429 19.33 20.96 -9.42
CA ARG A 429 18.81 19.99 -8.44
C ARG A 429 19.71 18.79 -8.18
N ASP A 430 20.61 18.47 -9.11
CA ASP A 430 21.53 17.35 -9.01
C ASP A 430 22.91 17.75 -8.44
N ILE A 431 23.12 19.04 -8.14
CA ILE A 431 24.38 19.58 -7.60
C ILE A 431 24.34 19.60 -6.07
N GLY A 432 23.31 20.22 -5.48
CA GLY A 432 23.11 20.30 -4.03
C GLY A 432 22.01 19.35 -3.56
N ALA A 433 22.20 18.72 -2.39
CA ALA A 433 21.20 17.83 -1.80
C ALA A 433 19.87 18.58 -1.51
N SER A 434 19.94 19.81 -1.01
CA SER A 434 18.77 20.61 -0.67
C SER A 434 18.12 21.31 -1.88
N ASN A 435 18.77 21.35 -3.04
CA ASN A 435 18.30 22.16 -4.18
C ASN A 435 16.89 21.77 -4.65
N ARG A 436 16.52 20.48 -4.58
CA ARG A 436 15.14 20.04 -4.84
C ARG A 436 14.14 20.65 -3.86
N TRP A 437 14.50 20.69 -2.58
CA TRP A 437 13.69 21.29 -1.52
C TRP A 437 13.60 22.80 -1.67
N ASP A 438 14.72 23.45 -1.95
CA ASP A 438 14.76 24.88 -2.18
C ASP A 438 13.96 25.28 -3.42
N ALA A 439 14.02 24.51 -4.50
CA ALA A 439 13.17 24.69 -5.67
C ALA A 439 11.68 24.61 -5.29
N TYR A 440 11.26 23.52 -4.62
CA TYR A 440 9.89 23.34 -4.15
C TYR A 440 9.43 24.53 -3.28
N ARG A 441 10.24 24.91 -2.28
CA ARG A 441 9.94 26.03 -1.38
C ARG A 441 9.75 27.32 -2.17
N ASN A 442 10.67 27.66 -3.07
CA ASN A 442 10.58 28.88 -3.85
C ASN A 442 9.35 28.88 -4.79
N PHE A 443 9.02 27.76 -5.44
CA PHE A 443 7.80 27.66 -6.23
C PHE A 443 6.54 27.79 -5.38
N ARG A 444 6.52 27.20 -4.17
CA ARG A 444 5.43 27.33 -3.20
C ARG A 444 5.26 28.78 -2.76
N GLU A 445 6.32 29.48 -2.39
CA GLU A 445 6.26 30.90 -2.02
C GLU A 445 5.78 31.79 -3.17
N ALA A 446 6.21 31.49 -4.40
CA ALA A 446 5.74 32.20 -5.59
C ALA A 446 4.23 32.02 -5.80
N TRP A 447 3.75 30.79 -5.66
CA TRP A 447 2.34 30.46 -5.77
C TRP A 447 1.51 31.11 -4.65
N LEU A 448 1.96 31.04 -3.39
CA LEU A 448 1.28 31.67 -2.24
C LEU A 448 1.16 33.19 -2.40
N ALA A 449 2.22 33.86 -2.90
CA ALA A 449 2.16 35.29 -3.18
C ALA A 449 1.09 35.63 -4.22
N LEU A 450 0.91 34.80 -5.24
CA LEU A 450 -0.12 35.00 -6.28
C LEU A 450 -1.52 34.55 -5.84
N GLU A 451 -1.64 33.68 -4.85
CA GLU A 451 -2.95 33.31 -4.27
C GLU A 451 -3.59 34.51 -3.56
N ALA A 452 -2.78 35.40 -3.00
CA ALA A 452 -3.23 36.67 -2.41
C ALA A 452 -3.72 37.69 -3.45
N VAL A 453 -3.41 37.49 -4.74
CA VAL A 453 -3.87 38.35 -5.84
C VAL A 453 -5.28 37.92 -6.28
N PRO A 454 -6.22 38.86 -6.56
CA PRO A 454 -7.54 38.54 -7.09
C PRO A 454 -7.46 37.67 -8.35
N GLU A 455 -8.35 36.67 -8.45
CA GLU A 455 -8.29 35.67 -9.53
C GLU A 455 -8.23 36.28 -10.93
N SER A 456 -8.97 37.36 -11.18
CA SER A 456 -9.00 38.08 -12.46
C SER A 456 -7.68 38.73 -12.86
N GLU A 457 -6.77 38.96 -11.91
CA GLU A 457 -5.51 39.69 -12.11
C GLU A 457 -4.27 38.79 -11.96
N ARG A 458 -4.48 37.49 -11.68
CA ARG A 458 -3.40 36.51 -11.53
C ARG A 458 -2.66 36.32 -12.87
N PRO A 459 -1.32 36.48 -12.91
CA PRO A 459 -0.54 36.25 -14.11
C PRO A 459 -0.42 34.75 -14.44
N ALA A 460 0.04 34.43 -15.66
CA ALA A 460 0.32 33.05 -16.08
C ALA A 460 1.32 32.32 -15.16
N THR A 461 2.21 33.07 -14.49
CA THR A 461 3.15 32.57 -13.49
C THR A 461 2.45 31.81 -12.35
N TYR A 462 1.18 32.09 -12.05
CA TYR A 462 0.40 31.37 -11.03
C TYR A 462 0.33 29.87 -11.33
N ARG A 463 -0.15 29.51 -12.53
CA ARG A 463 -0.26 28.10 -12.95
C ARG A 463 1.11 27.46 -13.11
N LEU A 464 2.07 28.20 -13.67
CA LEU A 464 3.42 27.69 -13.86
C LEU A 464 4.12 27.40 -12.52
N ALA A 465 3.95 28.27 -11.52
CA ALA A 465 4.45 28.04 -10.17
C ALA A 465 3.83 26.79 -9.54
N GLN A 466 2.51 26.60 -9.70
CA GLN A 466 1.81 25.40 -9.23
C GLN A 466 2.33 24.12 -9.90
N ASP A 467 2.50 24.12 -11.22
CA ASP A 467 3.01 22.97 -11.99
C ASP A 467 4.44 22.63 -11.57
N ARG A 468 5.33 23.64 -11.50
CA ARG A 468 6.71 23.47 -11.06
C ARG A 468 6.83 23.02 -9.61
N MET A 469 5.98 23.56 -8.72
CA MET A 469 5.88 23.11 -7.33
C MET A 469 5.51 21.62 -7.26
N ASN A 470 4.51 21.19 -8.04
CA ASN A 470 4.08 19.79 -8.09
C ASN A 470 5.16 18.86 -8.68
N GLU A 471 5.87 19.30 -9.72
CA GLU A 471 7.04 18.58 -10.24
C GLU A 471 8.13 18.42 -9.18
N ALA A 472 8.44 19.50 -8.45
CA ALA A 472 9.44 19.48 -7.39
C ALA A 472 9.04 18.58 -6.23
N LYS A 473 7.77 18.62 -5.82
CA LYS A 473 7.21 17.72 -4.80
C LYS A 473 7.34 16.25 -5.20
N ARG A 474 6.97 15.88 -6.44
CA ARG A 474 7.14 14.49 -6.93
C ARG A 474 8.61 14.06 -6.92
N ALA A 475 9.53 14.92 -7.36
CA ALA A 475 10.96 14.60 -7.34
C ALA A 475 11.51 14.42 -5.91
N LEU A 476 10.99 15.18 -4.94
CA LEU A 476 11.28 15.01 -3.52
C LEU A 476 10.74 13.69 -2.99
N ASP A 477 9.48 13.34 -3.30
CA ASP A 477 8.88 12.07 -2.88
C ASP A 477 9.66 10.86 -3.42
N GLU A 478 10.06 10.89 -4.68
CA GLU A 478 10.90 9.84 -5.27
C GLU A 478 12.27 9.76 -4.59
N LYS A 479 12.86 10.90 -4.26
CA LYS A 479 14.13 10.92 -3.53
C LYS A 479 13.99 10.34 -2.11
N CYS A 480 12.88 10.64 -1.44
CA CYS A 480 12.56 10.05 -0.14
C CYS A 480 12.48 8.52 -0.22
N LYS A 481 11.68 8.00 -1.17
CA LYS A 481 11.53 6.55 -1.39
C LYS A 481 12.87 5.88 -1.69
N GLU A 482 13.71 6.53 -2.50
CA GLU A 482 15.05 6.03 -2.82
C GLU A 482 15.91 5.85 -1.55
N LEU A 483 15.98 6.87 -0.70
CA LEU A 483 16.78 6.86 0.53
C LEU A 483 16.28 5.82 1.53
N LEU A 484 14.97 5.79 1.79
CA LEU A 484 14.36 4.81 2.71
C LEU A 484 14.55 3.36 2.21
N ARG A 485 14.42 3.14 0.90
CA ARG A 485 14.67 1.82 0.29
C ARG A 485 16.14 1.42 0.42
N LYS A 486 17.09 2.36 0.25
CA LYS A 486 18.52 2.11 0.45
C LYS A 486 18.83 1.75 1.91
N ALA A 487 18.28 2.51 2.86
CA ALA A 487 18.44 2.25 4.29
C ALA A 487 17.95 0.83 4.65
N ARG A 488 16.71 0.49 4.26
CA ARG A 488 16.13 -0.84 4.50
C ARG A 488 16.91 -1.96 3.82
N SER A 489 17.38 -1.73 2.59
CA SER A 489 18.24 -2.68 1.90
C SER A 489 19.54 -2.91 2.65
N ALA A 490 20.23 -1.84 3.09
CA ALA A 490 21.47 -1.94 3.84
C ALA A 490 21.27 -2.69 5.16
N TYR A 491 20.18 -2.41 5.89
CA TYR A 491 19.79 -3.10 7.11
C TYR A 491 19.59 -4.61 6.87
N ASN A 492 18.82 -4.98 5.84
CA ASN A 492 18.56 -6.38 5.49
C ASN A 492 19.84 -7.16 5.12
N PHE A 493 20.88 -6.48 4.62
CA PHE A 493 22.19 -7.06 4.35
C PHE A 493 23.16 -7.01 5.55
N GLY A 494 22.69 -6.61 6.74
CA GLY A 494 23.48 -6.53 7.97
C GLY A 494 24.46 -5.35 8.00
N LYS A 495 24.27 -4.34 7.15
CA LYS A 495 25.13 -3.16 7.05
C LYS A 495 24.53 -1.98 7.83
N PHE A 496 24.54 -2.06 9.15
CA PHE A 496 23.85 -1.11 10.02
C PHE A 496 24.38 0.33 9.93
N ASP A 497 25.69 0.51 9.78
CA ASP A 497 26.27 1.87 9.63
C ASP A 497 25.86 2.54 8.31
N GLU A 498 25.75 1.76 7.23
CA GLU A 498 25.24 2.24 5.94
C GLU A 498 23.74 2.58 6.04
N ALA A 499 22.96 1.77 6.75
CA ALA A 499 21.54 2.06 7.01
C ALA A 499 21.34 3.36 7.81
N ARG A 500 22.12 3.56 8.89
CA ARG A 500 22.11 4.82 9.67
C ARG A 500 22.51 6.01 8.81
N TYR A 501 23.57 5.87 8.02
CA TYR A 501 24.03 6.93 7.13
C TYR A 501 22.92 7.35 6.16
N GLU A 502 22.25 6.41 5.48
CA GLU A 502 21.17 6.74 4.54
C GLU A 502 19.97 7.42 5.23
N LEU A 503 19.63 7.02 6.46
CA LEU A 503 18.59 7.68 7.26
C LEU A 503 18.99 9.09 7.70
N ASP A 504 20.26 9.30 8.08
CA ASP A 504 20.77 10.63 8.44
C ASP A 504 20.84 11.55 7.22
N HIS A 505 21.20 10.99 6.07
CA HIS A 505 21.33 11.69 4.79
C HIS A 505 19.98 12.25 4.29
N VAL A 506 18.85 11.74 4.78
CA VAL A 506 17.52 12.35 4.56
C VAL A 506 17.52 13.83 4.97
N ASN A 507 18.21 14.21 6.05
CA ASN A 507 18.22 15.60 6.52
C ASN A 507 18.89 16.56 5.52
N ASP A 508 19.78 16.06 4.66
CA ASP A 508 20.46 16.89 3.66
C ASP A 508 19.52 17.26 2.50
N PHE A 509 18.59 16.37 2.15
CA PHE A 509 17.61 16.60 1.08
C PHE A 509 16.35 17.29 1.58
N PHE A 510 16.02 17.09 2.86
CA PHE A 510 14.84 17.63 3.51
C PHE A 510 15.31 18.39 4.74
N PRO A 511 15.72 19.66 4.66
CA PRO A 511 16.25 20.39 5.82
C PRO A 511 15.18 20.81 6.84
N SER A 512 13.89 20.74 6.46
CA SER A 512 12.77 21.07 7.35
C SER A 512 12.11 19.83 7.93
N ARG A 513 11.88 19.85 9.26
CA ARG A 513 11.04 18.86 9.97
C ARG A 513 9.59 18.82 9.52
N ALA A 514 9.16 19.82 8.75
CA ALA A 514 7.82 19.83 8.18
C ALA A 514 7.62 18.80 7.06
N HIS A 515 8.68 18.28 6.43
CA HIS A 515 8.50 17.32 5.35
C HIS A 515 8.25 15.90 5.90
N PRO A 516 7.20 15.18 5.43
CA PRO A 516 6.86 13.83 5.91
C PRO A 516 7.99 12.81 5.83
N CYS A 517 8.94 13.00 4.91
CA CYS A 517 10.08 12.09 4.76
C CYS A 517 10.95 12.01 6.01
N GLN A 518 11.17 13.13 6.72
CA GLN A 518 11.97 13.09 7.94
C GLN A 518 11.30 12.23 9.02
N TYR A 519 10.00 12.42 9.22
CA TYR A 519 9.22 11.61 10.15
C TYR A 519 9.27 10.12 9.76
N ARG A 520 9.10 9.80 8.47
CA ARG A 520 9.23 8.41 7.98
C ARG A 520 10.62 7.84 8.26
N ALA A 521 11.68 8.61 8.07
CA ALA A 521 13.04 8.18 8.39
C ALA A 521 13.24 7.93 9.90
N GLU A 522 12.63 8.74 10.76
CA GLU A 522 12.63 8.53 12.22
C GLU A 522 11.87 7.26 12.61
N VAL A 523 10.71 7.00 12.00
CA VAL A 523 9.94 5.77 12.21
C VAL A 523 10.75 4.54 11.77
N GLU A 524 11.33 4.56 10.57
CA GLU A 524 12.19 3.46 10.10
C GLU A 524 13.39 3.24 11.03
N ARG A 525 13.97 4.32 11.58
CA ARG A 525 15.06 4.21 12.56
C ARG A 525 14.60 3.47 13.81
N GLN A 526 13.42 3.79 14.32
CA GLN A 526 12.83 3.11 15.48
C GLN A 526 12.51 1.65 15.18
N ASP A 527 11.89 1.38 14.03
CA ASP A 527 11.51 0.01 13.61
C ASP A 527 12.73 -0.90 13.39
N MET A 528 13.86 -0.33 12.97
CA MET A 528 15.12 -1.06 12.76
C MET A 528 16.00 -1.17 14.01
N ASP A 529 15.59 -0.58 15.14
CA ASP A 529 16.39 -0.44 16.37
C ASP A 529 17.79 0.21 16.11
N LEU A 530 17.85 1.23 15.23
CA LEU A 530 19.10 1.87 14.79
C LEU A 530 19.55 3.07 15.60
#